data_AF-A0A8S9WKN0-F1
#
_entry.id   AF-A0A8S9WKN0-F1
#
_cell.length_a   1.000
_cell.length_b   1.000
_cell.length_c   1.000
_cell.angle_alpha   90.00
_cell.angle_beta   90.00
_cell.angle_gamma   90.00
#
_symmetry.space_group_name_H-M   'P 1'
#
loop_
_entity.id
_entity.type
_entity.pdbx_description
1 polymer ?
#
loop_
_entity_poly.entity_id
_entity_poly.type
_entity_poly.pdbx_seq_one_letter_code
_entity_poly.pdbx_strand_id
1 'polypeptide(L)' 'RRKNDKGSDKEYGFIDVLNHKIKMPKDMINLFVFCVLDIKSKHLKINIELDDGSLKEIKTMEFIIKNVIYD' A
#
# COMPACT_ATOMS: atom_id res chain seq x y z
N ARG A 1 4.02 -17.64 2.61
CA ARG A 1 4.60 -16.84 3.72
C ARG A 1 6.05 -17.27 3.89
N ARG A 2 7.07 -16.38 3.83
CA ARG A 2 8.49 -16.78 3.94
C ARG A 2 8.71 -17.46 5.28
N LYS A 3 8.70 -18.78 5.29
CA LYS A 3 9.12 -19.60 6.43
C LYS A 3 10.61 -19.81 6.22
N ASN A 4 11.43 -19.10 7.00
CA ASN A 4 12.89 -19.27 7.13
C ASN A 4 13.84 -18.44 6.26
N ASP A 5 13.36 -17.45 5.50
CA ASP A 5 14.27 -16.54 4.78
C ASP A 5 14.60 -15.33 5.66
N LYS A 6 15.85 -15.24 6.14
CA LYS A 6 16.32 -14.11 6.96
C LYS A 6 16.54 -12.90 6.06
N GLY A 7 15.48 -12.13 5.87
CA GLY A 7 15.59 -10.79 5.31
C GLY A 7 16.60 -9.96 6.10
N SER A 8 17.41 -9.17 5.39
CA SER A 8 18.38 -8.26 6.02
C SER A 8 17.67 -7.26 6.94
N ASP A 9 18.32 -6.80 8.00
CA ASP A 9 17.81 -5.68 8.83
C ASP A 9 17.58 -4.39 8.03
N LYS A 10 18.04 -4.33 6.77
CA LYS A 10 17.80 -3.21 5.85
C LYS A 10 16.65 -3.44 4.87
N GLU A 11 16.05 -4.63 4.83
CA GLU A 11 14.94 -4.95 3.91
C GLU A 11 13.68 -4.18 4.34
N TYR A 12 13.00 -3.56 3.39
CA TYR A 12 11.70 -2.92 3.61
C TYR A 12 10.80 -3.22 2.42
N GLY A 13 9.50 -3.36 2.68
CA GLY A 13 8.50 -3.48 1.62
C GLY A 13 8.22 -2.12 1.02
N PHE A 14 7.86 -2.08 -0.26
CA PHE A 14 7.35 -0.86 -0.85
C PHE A 14 6.25 -1.18 -1.84
N ILE A 15 5.32 -0.23 -2.00
CA ILE A 15 4.39 -0.20 -3.11
C ILE A 15 4.92 0.84 -4.08
N ASP A 16 5.15 0.43 -5.32
CA ASP A 16 5.53 1.34 -6.39
C ASP A 16 4.28 1.81 -7.13
N VAL A 17 4.00 3.10 -7.07
CA VAL A 17 2.94 3.74 -7.84
C VAL A 17 3.59 4.80 -8.71
N LEU A 18 3.69 4.52 -10.02
CA LEU A 18 4.27 5.46 -11.01
C LEU A 18 5.69 5.96 -10.63
N ASN A 19 6.58 5.06 -10.19
CA ASN A 19 7.93 5.33 -9.67
C ASN A 19 7.96 6.07 -8.32
N HIS A 20 6.81 6.31 -7.70
CA HIS A 20 6.74 6.79 -6.32
C HIS A 20 6.71 5.59 -5.36
N LYS A 21 7.80 5.42 -4.61
CA LYS A 21 7.93 4.32 -3.65
C LYS A 21 7.30 4.69 -2.31
N ILE A 22 6.17 4.06 -2.02
CA ILE A 22 5.52 4.16 -0.72
C ILE A 22 6.12 3.07 0.19
N LYS A 23 6.94 3.48 1.15
CA LYS A 23 7.53 2.56 2.13
C LYS A 23 6.46 1.89 2.98
N MET A 24 6.61 0.58 3.14
CA MET A 24 5.76 -0.27 3.97
C MET A 24 6.55 -0.84 5.16
N PRO A 25 5.87 -1.06 6.29
CA PRO A 25 6.40 -1.81 7.42
C PRO A 25 6.95 -3.20 7.01
N LYS A 26 8.00 -3.68 7.69
CA LYS A 26 8.67 -4.95 7.35
C LYS A 26 7.79 -6.18 7.54
N ASP A 27 6.92 -6.13 8.54
CA ASP A 27 5.91 -7.16 8.83
C ASP A 27 4.88 -7.31 7.70
N MET A 28 4.83 -6.36 6.77
CA MET A 28 3.96 -6.39 5.59
C MET A 28 4.67 -6.88 4.31
N ILE A 29 5.96 -7.23 4.37
CA ILE A 29 6.68 -7.77 3.21
C ILE A 29 6.11 -9.16 2.86
N ASN A 30 5.72 -9.34 1.60
CA ASN A 30 5.06 -10.53 1.07
C ASN A 30 3.63 -10.78 1.58
N LEU A 31 2.94 -9.76 2.08
CA LEU A 31 1.48 -9.82 2.27
C LEU A 31 0.76 -9.39 0.99
N PHE A 32 -0.42 -9.97 0.75
CA PHE A 32 -1.34 -9.46 -0.25
C PHE A 32 -1.82 -8.07 0.20
N VAL A 33 -1.74 -7.09 -0.70
CA VAL A 33 -2.13 -5.70 -0.45
C VAL A 33 -3.17 -5.27 -1.47
N PHE A 34 -4.24 -4.64 -1.00
CA PHE A 34 -5.31 -4.10 -1.81
C PHE A 34 -5.25 -2.56 -1.78
N CYS A 35 -4.84 -1.96 -2.90
CA CYS A 35 -4.76 -0.51 -3.06
C CYS A 35 -6.05 0.03 -3.67
N VAL A 36 -6.64 1.04 -3.04
CA VAL A 36 -7.82 1.77 -3.54
C VAL A 36 -7.41 3.18 -3.92
N LEU A 37 -7.55 3.52 -5.19
CA LEU A 37 -7.39 4.87 -5.69
C LEU A 37 -8.77 5.56 -5.70
N ASP A 38 -9.08 6.32 -4.67
CA ASP A 38 -10.30 7.13 -4.61
C ASP A 38 -10.06 8.48 -5.30
N ILE A 39 -10.50 8.56 -6.55
CA ILE A 39 -10.36 9.73 -7.42
C ILE A 39 -11.14 10.93 -6.88
N LYS A 40 -12.35 10.70 -6.34
CA LYS A 40 -13.25 11.77 -5.90
C LYS A 40 -12.71 12.46 -4.66
N SER A 41 -12.29 11.67 -3.66
CA SER A 41 -11.69 12.21 -2.45
C SER A 41 -10.19 12.50 -2.57
N LYS A 42 -9.56 12.07 -3.68
CA LYS A 42 -8.12 12.23 -3.96
C LYS A 42 -7.22 11.47 -2.97
N HIS A 43 -7.64 10.28 -2.56
CA HIS A 43 -6.91 9.45 -1.59
C HIS A 43 -6.51 8.09 -2.16
N LEU A 44 -5.23 7.75 -2.00
CA LEU A 44 -4.72 6.40 -2.16
C LEU A 44 -4.78 5.71 -0.79
N LYS A 45 -5.59 4.67 -0.69
CA LYS A 45 -5.75 3.85 0.51
C LYS A 45 -5.07 2.51 0.30
N ILE A 46 -4.27 2.09 1.25
CA ILE A 46 -3.61 0.79 1.23
C ILE A 46 -4.25 -0.06 2.31
N ASN A 47 -4.77 -1.21 1.89
CA ASN A 47 -5.40 -2.19 2.76
C ASN A 47 -4.62 -3.50 2.73
N ILE A 48 -4.68 -4.23 3.84
CA ILE A 48 -4.22 -5.61 3.92
C ILE A 48 -5.41 -6.52 4.19
N GLU A 49 -5.34 -7.74 3.71
CA GLU A 49 -6.28 -8.80 4.08
C GLU A 49 -5.87 -9.41 5.42
N LEU A 50 -6.83 -9.55 6.34
CA LEU A 50 -6.67 -10.21 7.62
C LEU A 50 -6.96 -11.71 7.49
N ASP A 51 -6.62 -12.49 8.52
CA ASP A 51 -6.81 -13.95 8.50
C ASP A 51 -8.29 -14.36 8.38
N ASP A 52 -9.23 -13.47 8.72
CA ASP A 52 -10.68 -13.67 8.55
C ASP A 52 -11.20 -13.25 7.17
N GLY A 53 -10.32 -12.84 6.25
CA GLY A 53 -10.64 -12.35 4.91
C GLY A 53 -11.14 -10.90 4.87
N SER A 54 -11.24 -10.21 6.01
CA SER A 54 -11.60 -8.79 6.04
C SER A 54 -10.44 -7.91 5.61
N LEU A 55 -10.76 -6.71 5.09
CA LEU A 55 -9.76 -5.72 4.72
C LEU A 55 -9.55 -4.72 5.85
N LYS A 56 -8.29 -4.47 6.21
CA LYS A 56 -7.89 -3.43 7.15
C LYS A 56 -7.09 -2.35 6.44
N GLU A 57 -7.58 -1.11 6.50
CA GLU A 57 -6.81 0.05 6.06
C GLU A 57 -5.63 0.29 7.00
N ILE A 58 -4.44 0.46 6.42
CA ILE A 58 -3.20 0.66 7.16
C ILE A 58 -2.52 1.99 6.82
N LYS A 59 -2.89 2.60 5.69
CA LYS A 59 -2.34 3.86 5.25
C LYS A 59 -3.29 4.55 4.28
N THR A 60 -3.46 5.84 4.48
CA THR A 60 -4.14 6.75 3.54
C THR A 60 -3.19 7.88 3.18
N MET A 61 -3.13 8.20 1.90
CA MET A 61 -2.28 9.25 1.36
C MET A 61 -3.08 10.11 0.40
N GLU A 62 -3.00 11.42 0.52
CA GLU A 62 -3.53 12.34 -0.47
C GLU A 62 -2.70 12.28 -1.75
N PHE A 63 -3.35 12.45 -2.90
CA PHE A 63 -2.68 12.63 -4.19
C PHE A 63 -3.28 13.79 -4.97
N ILE A 64 -2.52 14.30 -5.93
CA ILE A 64 -2.99 15.31 -6.88
C ILE A 64 -3.09 14.64 -8.24
N ILE A 65 -4.29 14.66 -8.83
CA ILE A 65 -4.46 14.30 -10.24
C ILE A 65 -4.24 15.55 -11.07
N LYS A 66 -3.21 15.52 -11.91
CA LYS A 66 -3.02 16.53 -12.95
C LYS A 66 -3.95 16.20 -14.12
N ASN A 67 -4.51 17.22 -14.77
CA ASN A 67 -5.39 17.10 -15.94
C ASN A 67 -6.77 16.48 -15.68
N VAL A 68 -7.28 16.56 -14.46
CA VAL A 68 -8.69 16.31 -14.15
C VAL A 68 -9.28 17.59 -13.58
N ILE A 69 -10.30 18.13 -14.25
CA ILE A 69 -11.15 19.22 -13.74
C ILE A 69 -12.24 18.54 -12.93
N TYR A 70 -12.37 18.95 -11.66
CA TYR A 70 -13.46 18.52 -10.80
C TYR A 70 -14.56 19.55 -10.94
N ASP A 71 -15.72 19.15 -11.47
CA ASP A 71 -16.94 19.96 -11.48
C ASP A 71 -17.51 20.12 -10.05
#